data_AF-A0A662WEL3-F1
#
_entry.id   AF-A0A662WEL3-F1
#
_cell.length_a   1.000
_cell.length_b   1.000
_cell.length_c   1.000
_cell.angle_alpha   90.00
_cell.angle_beta   90.00
_cell.angle_gamma   90.00
#
_symmetry.space_group_name_H-M   'P 1'
#
loop_
_entity.id
_entity.type
_entity.pdbx_description
1 polymer ?
#
loop_
_entity_poly.entity_id
_entity_poly.type
_entity_poly.pdbx_seq_one_letter_code
_entity_poly.pdbx_strand_id
1 'polypeptide(L)'
;MSGSAAEQLQSLIRSVETDLGLEADASVAPAPSQPEEKAAAKEQKPKTEQKAKTEQKAKAKKPKAPKPAKAPAADPNQPEITKLDIRVGQIVKVWKHETADKLYCEEIDVGEDAPRQIASGLVFHYSLEEMQGRRVLVLCNLKPRNLVGFRSHGMVMCTAVPLADGKERVAFVTPPTDAKLGERVSFEGLDGEPFSPAQVEKKKVLAVLGDDMKTDDAGVAKWKTHVFGTSAGPCTAPVTNGVIR
;
A
#
# COMPACT_ATOMS: atom_id res chain seq x y z
N MET A 1 -24.69 -3.54 -18.12
CA MET A 1 -23.48 -3.23 -18.90
C MET A 1 -22.30 -3.51 -17.99
N SER A 2 -21.52 -4.57 -18.27
CA SER A 2 -20.43 -4.98 -17.36
C SER A 2 -19.21 -4.10 -17.60
N GLY A 3 -18.96 -3.16 -16.69
CA GLY A 3 -17.65 -2.54 -16.58
C GLY A 3 -16.63 -3.60 -16.20
N SER A 4 -15.47 -3.59 -16.84
CA SER A 4 -14.35 -4.48 -16.53
C SER A 4 -13.93 -4.31 -15.07
N ALA A 5 -13.46 -5.36 -14.40
CA ALA A 5 -12.85 -5.27 -13.07
C ALA A 5 -11.70 -4.24 -13.00
N ALA A 6 -11.14 -3.87 -14.17
CA ALA A 6 -10.23 -2.73 -14.33
C ALA A 6 -10.87 -1.39 -13.98
N GLU A 7 -12.06 -1.15 -14.50
CA GLU A 7 -12.82 0.10 -14.40
C GLU A 7 -13.41 0.22 -13.00
N GLN A 8 -13.81 -0.90 -12.38
CA GLN A 8 -14.23 -0.93 -10.98
C GLN A 8 -13.08 -0.60 -10.03
N LEU A 9 -11.88 -1.16 -10.25
CA LEU A 9 -10.71 -0.80 -9.44
C LEU A 9 -10.27 0.66 -9.67
N GLN A 10 -10.31 1.14 -10.91
CA GLN A 10 -10.03 2.55 -11.21
C GLN A 10 -11.09 3.48 -10.62
N SER A 11 -12.36 3.05 -10.57
CA SER A 11 -13.45 3.77 -9.91
C SER A 11 -13.29 3.78 -8.39
N LEU A 12 -12.87 2.68 -7.78
CA LEU A 12 -12.58 2.61 -6.34
C LEU A 12 -11.37 3.47 -5.97
N ILE A 13 -10.29 3.41 -6.77
CA ILE A 13 -9.12 4.27 -6.58
C ILE A 13 -9.54 5.73 -6.76
N ARG A 14 -10.27 6.07 -7.82
CA ARG A 14 -10.76 7.43 -8.05
C ARG A 14 -11.74 7.88 -6.96
N SER A 15 -12.59 7.00 -6.45
CA SER A 15 -13.50 7.30 -5.32
C SER A 15 -12.70 7.59 -4.06
N VAL A 16 -11.69 6.78 -3.76
CA VAL A 16 -10.76 7.04 -2.65
C VAL A 16 -9.98 8.34 -2.89
N GLU A 17 -9.54 8.64 -4.10
CA GLU A 17 -8.86 9.89 -4.45
C GLU A 17 -9.79 11.10 -4.31
N THR A 18 -11.06 11.00 -4.73
CA THR A 18 -12.09 12.05 -4.63
C THR A 18 -12.51 12.29 -3.17
N ASP A 19 -12.74 11.23 -2.40
CA ASP A 19 -13.04 11.35 -0.96
C ASP A 19 -11.83 11.93 -0.20
N LEU A 20 -10.62 11.61 -0.64
CA LEU A 20 -9.36 12.21 -0.17
C LEU A 20 -9.04 13.57 -0.82
N GLY A 21 -9.92 14.14 -1.66
CA GLY A 21 -9.74 15.47 -2.26
C GLY A 21 -8.44 15.64 -3.04
N LEU A 22 -7.91 14.55 -3.60
CA LEU A 22 -6.73 14.54 -4.46
C LEU A 22 -7.19 14.78 -5.91
N GLU A 23 -7.55 16.02 -6.23
CA GLU A 23 -7.69 16.44 -7.62
C GLU A 23 -6.30 16.48 -8.26
N ALA A 24 -6.18 15.87 -9.44
CA ALA A 24 -4.96 15.90 -10.23
C ALA A 24 -4.72 17.30 -10.80
N ASP A 25 -4.09 18.17 -10.02
CA ASP A 25 -3.55 19.43 -10.52
C ASP A 25 -2.21 19.15 -11.22
N ALA A 26 -2.32 18.83 -12.51
CA ALA A 26 -1.19 18.77 -13.42
C ALA A 26 -1.00 20.15 -14.08
N SER A 27 -0.25 21.03 -13.42
CA SER A 27 0.54 22.05 -14.10
C SER A 27 1.74 22.47 -13.26
N VAL A 28 2.76 21.61 -13.19
CA VAL A 28 4.12 22.06 -12.90
C VAL A 28 4.86 22.14 -14.23
N ALA A 29 4.82 23.34 -14.82
CA ALA A 29 5.74 23.74 -15.86
C ALA A 29 7.19 23.75 -15.31
N PRO A 30 8.20 23.42 -16.14
CA PRO A 30 9.58 23.32 -15.70
C PRO A 30 10.14 24.69 -15.30
N ALA A 31 10.80 24.73 -14.15
CA ALA A 31 11.49 25.92 -13.66
C ALA A 31 12.57 26.40 -14.66
N PRO A 32 12.65 27.70 -14.95
CA PRO A 32 13.56 28.27 -15.92
C PRO A 32 15.01 28.33 -15.40
N SER A 33 15.91 28.01 -16.32
CA SER A 33 17.35 28.27 -16.31
C SER A 33 17.68 29.71 -15.90
N GLN A 34 18.47 29.87 -14.84
CA GLN A 34 19.12 31.14 -14.52
C GLN A 34 20.37 31.34 -15.40
N PRO A 35 20.63 32.56 -15.91
CA PRO A 35 21.77 32.86 -16.77
C PRO A 35 23.09 32.98 -15.99
N GLU A 36 24.16 32.51 -16.64
CA GLU A 36 25.55 32.67 -16.24
C GLU A 36 25.95 34.16 -16.15
N GLU A 37 26.45 34.57 -14.98
CA GLU A 37 27.11 35.85 -14.76
C GLU A 37 28.60 35.74 -15.14
N LYS A 38 29.01 36.59 -16.09
CA LYS A 38 30.38 36.73 -16.58
C LYS A 38 31.30 37.26 -15.48
N ALA A 39 32.27 36.46 -15.06
CA ALA A 39 33.49 36.96 -14.42
C ALA A 39 34.69 36.62 -15.30
N ALA A 40 35.22 37.65 -15.96
CA ALA A 40 36.46 37.61 -16.71
C ALA A 40 37.65 37.73 -15.75
N ALA A 41 38.52 36.72 -15.69
CA ALA A 41 39.87 36.87 -15.16
C ALA A 41 40.83 35.84 -15.78
N LYS A 42 41.63 36.36 -16.69
CA LYS A 42 42.80 35.81 -17.41
C LYS A 42 43.54 34.65 -16.73
N GLU A 43 43.60 33.51 -17.43
CA GLU A 43 44.71 32.57 -17.36
C GLU A 43 45.87 33.03 -18.28
N GLN A 44 47.10 32.96 -17.77
CA GLN A 44 48.32 32.88 -18.57
C GLN A 44 49.05 31.58 -18.21
N LYS A 45 49.08 30.62 -19.14
CA LYS A 45 50.16 29.64 -19.28
C LYS A 45 50.35 29.33 -20.78
N PRO A 46 51.58 29.38 -21.32
CA PRO A 46 51.83 29.03 -22.71
C PRO A 46 51.88 27.51 -22.93
N LYS A 47 51.43 27.12 -24.14
CA LYS A 47 51.64 25.81 -24.79
C LYS A 47 53.12 25.41 -24.81
N THR A 48 53.41 24.10 -24.97
CA THR A 48 53.99 23.52 -26.20
C THR A 48 54.24 21.99 -26.07
N GLU A 49 53.81 21.26 -27.12
CA GLU A 49 54.24 19.94 -27.67
C GLU A 49 54.21 18.64 -26.83
N GLN A 50 53.41 17.62 -27.18
CA GLN A 50 53.45 16.67 -28.30
C GLN A 50 54.21 15.36 -27.95
N LYS A 51 53.48 14.25 -27.77
CA LYS A 51 53.67 13.00 -28.53
C LYS A 51 52.69 11.90 -28.12
N ALA A 52 52.27 11.19 -29.15
CA ALA A 52 51.31 10.11 -29.15
C ALA A 52 51.75 8.88 -28.32
N LYS A 53 50.77 8.24 -27.67
CA LYS A 53 50.77 6.79 -27.49
C LYS A 53 49.33 6.27 -27.42
N THR A 54 49.04 5.43 -28.40
CA THR A 54 47.86 4.62 -28.60
C THR A 54 47.84 3.51 -27.56
N GLU A 55 46.85 3.47 -26.67
CA GLU A 55 46.54 2.27 -25.89
C GLU A 55 45.02 2.07 -25.81
N GLN A 56 44.61 0.94 -26.36
CA GLN A 56 43.25 0.39 -26.34
C GLN A 56 42.75 0.28 -24.90
N LYS A 57 41.51 0.74 -24.65
CA LYS A 57 40.75 0.28 -23.48
C LYS A 57 39.41 -0.28 -23.92
N ALA A 58 39.33 -1.58 -23.74
CA ALA A 58 38.23 -2.46 -24.08
C ALA A 58 36.90 -2.02 -23.44
N LYS A 59 35.83 -2.17 -24.23
CA LYS A 59 34.44 -2.18 -23.76
C LYS A 59 34.28 -3.27 -22.69
N ALA A 60 34.27 -2.86 -21.42
CA ALA A 60 33.82 -3.70 -20.32
C ALA A 60 32.29 -3.85 -20.41
N LYS A 61 31.85 -5.00 -20.92
CA LYS A 61 30.46 -5.46 -20.81
C LYS A 61 30.12 -5.61 -19.33
N LYS A 62 29.23 -4.75 -18.84
CA LYS A 62 28.59 -4.86 -17.53
C LYS A 62 27.92 -6.25 -17.42
N PRO A 63 28.22 -7.07 -16.39
CA PRO A 63 27.53 -8.34 -16.20
C PRO A 63 26.03 -8.08 -16.01
N LYS A 64 25.20 -8.78 -16.79
CA LYS A 64 23.75 -8.84 -16.55
C LYS A 64 23.54 -9.40 -15.15
N ALA A 65 22.95 -8.60 -14.27
CA ALA A 65 22.41 -9.08 -13.01
C ALA A 65 21.48 -10.29 -13.28
N PRO A 66 21.57 -11.35 -12.46
CA PRO A 66 20.70 -12.50 -12.62
C PRO A 66 19.25 -12.05 -12.47
N LYS A 67 18.43 -12.43 -13.45
CA LYS A 67 16.99 -12.23 -13.46
C LYS A 67 16.42 -12.86 -12.18
N PRO A 68 15.54 -12.18 -11.41
CA PRO A 68 14.92 -12.78 -10.25
C PRO A 68 14.28 -14.11 -10.65
N ALA A 69 14.54 -15.15 -9.86
CA ALA A 69 13.93 -16.46 -10.04
C ALA A 69 12.42 -16.28 -10.21
N LYS A 70 11.90 -16.90 -11.26
CA LYS A 70 10.47 -16.93 -11.57
C LYS A 70 9.78 -17.50 -10.34
N ALA A 71 8.99 -16.69 -9.65
CA ALA A 71 8.19 -17.13 -8.52
C ALA A 71 7.41 -18.40 -8.91
N PRO A 72 7.20 -19.36 -7.99
CA PRO A 72 6.43 -20.58 -8.24
C PRO A 72 5.13 -20.22 -8.97
N ALA A 73 4.78 -21.04 -9.96
CA ALA A 73 3.54 -20.84 -10.69
C ALA A 73 2.38 -20.93 -9.71
N ALA A 74 1.73 -19.80 -9.46
CA ALA A 74 0.54 -19.72 -8.63
C ALA A 74 -0.48 -20.78 -9.07
N ASP A 75 -0.95 -21.60 -8.14
CA ASP A 75 -2.04 -22.55 -8.40
C ASP A 75 -3.26 -21.77 -8.91
N PRO A 76 -3.71 -22.01 -10.17
CA PRO A 76 -4.86 -21.31 -10.72
C PRO A 76 -6.17 -21.59 -9.97
N ASN A 77 -6.26 -22.67 -9.18
CA ASN A 77 -7.43 -23.02 -8.38
C ASN A 77 -7.38 -22.51 -6.94
N GLN A 78 -6.32 -21.80 -6.55
CA GLN A 78 -6.19 -21.22 -5.21
C GLN A 78 -7.35 -20.22 -4.94
N PRO A 79 -8.01 -20.30 -3.78
CA PRO A 79 -9.04 -19.34 -3.38
C PRO A 79 -8.56 -17.88 -3.46
N GLU A 80 -9.41 -16.96 -3.91
CA GLU A 80 -8.99 -15.57 -4.15
C GLU A 80 -8.47 -14.87 -2.88
N ILE A 81 -9.09 -15.12 -1.74
CA ILE A 81 -8.73 -14.44 -0.48
C ILE A 81 -7.35 -14.87 0.04
N THR A 82 -6.94 -16.12 -0.21
CA THR A 82 -5.65 -16.64 0.25
C THR A 82 -4.48 -16.10 -0.58
N LYS A 83 -4.75 -15.37 -1.66
CA LYS A 83 -3.74 -14.67 -2.46
C LYS A 83 -3.29 -13.36 -1.80
N LEU A 84 -4.08 -12.84 -0.86
CA LEU A 84 -3.70 -11.69 -0.04
C LEU A 84 -2.86 -12.11 1.17
N ASP A 85 -1.93 -11.25 1.55
CA ASP A 85 -1.15 -11.36 2.79
C ASP A 85 -1.72 -10.39 3.81
N ILE A 86 -2.75 -10.83 4.53
CA ILE A 86 -3.41 -10.04 5.57
C ILE A 86 -2.81 -10.47 6.91
N ARG A 87 -2.23 -9.54 7.65
CA ARG A 87 -1.58 -9.82 8.93
C ARG A 87 -2.12 -8.96 10.06
N VAL A 88 -2.05 -9.50 11.27
CA VAL A 88 -2.29 -8.75 12.51
C VAL A 88 -1.14 -7.77 12.71
N GLY A 89 -1.47 -6.49 12.88
CA GLY A 89 -0.51 -5.43 13.18
C GLY A 89 -0.90 -4.58 14.38
N GLN A 90 0.05 -3.79 14.87
CA GLN A 90 -0.16 -2.80 15.92
C GLN A 90 0.47 -1.47 15.53
N ILE A 91 -0.31 -0.40 15.65
CA ILE A 91 0.16 0.96 15.38
C ILE A 91 1.08 1.38 16.52
N VAL A 92 2.39 1.40 16.26
CA VAL A 92 3.39 1.81 17.26
C VAL A 92 3.59 3.32 17.29
N LYS A 93 3.30 4.00 16.18
CA LYS A 93 3.38 5.45 16.07
C LYS A 93 2.41 5.95 15.00
N VAL A 94 1.77 7.09 15.27
CA VAL A 94 0.88 7.76 14.31
C VAL A 94 1.07 9.27 14.39
N TRP A 95 1.07 9.94 13.23
CA TRP A 95 1.14 11.40 13.13
C TRP A 95 0.40 11.89 11.88
N LYS A 96 0.04 13.18 11.84
CA LYS A 96 -0.55 13.80 10.65
C LYS A 96 0.48 13.95 9.54
N HIS A 97 0.08 13.70 8.30
CA HIS A 97 0.93 13.96 7.15
C HIS A 97 1.26 15.46 7.05
N GLU A 98 2.50 15.80 6.69
CA GLU A 98 3.00 17.19 6.73
C GLU A 98 2.25 18.13 5.80
N THR A 99 1.82 17.62 4.65
CA THR A 99 1.18 18.40 3.58
C THR A 99 -0.23 17.93 3.21
N ALA A 100 -0.74 16.85 3.82
CA ALA A 100 -2.01 16.23 3.42
C ALA A 100 -2.96 16.15 4.61
N ASP A 101 -3.97 17.02 4.62
CA ASP A 101 -4.87 17.19 5.77
C ASP A 101 -5.75 15.97 6.07
N LYS A 102 -5.87 15.05 5.11
CA LYS A 102 -6.73 13.86 5.21
C LYS A 102 -5.96 12.57 5.52
N LEU A 103 -4.63 12.64 5.59
CA LEU A 103 -3.79 11.46 5.77
C LEU A 103 -3.11 11.46 7.14
N TYR A 104 -3.16 10.30 7.79
CA TYR A 104 -2.21 9.94 8.82
C TYR A 104 -1.06 9.16 8.20
N CYS A 105 0.10 9.26 8.84
CA CYS A 105 1.25 8.42 8.63
C CYS A 105 1.41 7.55 9.87
N GLU A 106 1.57 6.24 9.66
CA GLU A 106 1.71 5.25 10.72
C GLU A 106 3.00 4.45 10.57
N GLU A 107 3.60 4.10 11.71
CA GLU A 107 4.50 2.95 11.81
C GLU A 107 3.69 1.81 12.43
N ILE A 108 3.55 0.71 11.70
CA ILE A 108 2.75 -0.45 12.12
C ILE A 108 3.65 -1.67 12.23
N ASP A 109 3.78 -2.22 13.43
CA ASP A 109 4.46 -3.49 13.67
C ASP A 109 3.57 -4.63 13.17
N VAL A 110 4.07 -5.39 12.20
CA VAL A 110 3.43 -6.58 11.61
C VAL A 110 4.30 -7.83 11.80
N GLY A 111 5.09 -7.88 12.87
CA GLY A 111 5.96 -9.01 13.21
C GLY A 111 7.14 -9.19 12.25
N GLU A 112 7.55 -8.12 11.56
CA GLU A 112 8.74 -8.07 10.71
C GLU A 112 9.92 -7.43 11.48
N ASP A 113 11.12 -7.44 10.91
CA ASP A 113 12.32 -6.86 11.55
C ASP A 113 12.17 -5.36 11.88
N ALA A 114 11.33 -4.65 11.13
CA ALA A 114 11.01 -3.24 11.37
C ALA A 114 9.53 -2.96 11.09
N PRO A 115 8.91 -1.99 11.82
CA PRO A 115 7.56 -1.53 11.51
C PRO A 115 7.44 -1.02 10.08
N ARG A 116 6.28 -1.26 9.46
CA ARG A 116 5.97 -0.76 8.13
C ARG A 116 5.49 0.68 8.21
N GLN A 117 5.96 1.49 7.27
CA GLN A 117 5.41 2.83 7.02
C GLN A 117 4.14 2.69 6.20
N ILE A 118 3.01 3.12 6.75
CA ILE A 118 1.70 3.10 6.10
C ILE A 118 1.11 4.50 6.20
N ALA A 119 0.29 4.88 5.22
CA ALA A 119 -0.50 6.09 5.31
C ALA A 119 -1.97 5.73 5.09
N SER A 120 -2.84 6.31 5.91
CA SER A 120 -4.28 6.02 5.93
C SER A 120 -5.12 7.28 5.88
N GLY A 121 -6.26 7.19 5.21
CA GLY A 121 -7.26 8.27 5.06
C GLY A 121 -8.17 8.45 6.28
N LEU A 122 -7.66 8.27 7.49
CA LEU A 122 -8.49 8.09 8.70
C LEU A 122 -8.65 9.36 9.54
N VAL A 123 -8.14 10.51 9.09
CA VAL A 123 -8.13 11.77 9.86
C VAL A 123 -9.54 12.23 10.27
N PHE A 124 -10.55 12.02 9.42
CA PHE A 124 -11.94 12.40 9.73
C PHE A 124 -12.71 11.35 10.52
N HIS A 125 -12.12 10.17 10.74
CA HIS A 125 -12.77 9.04 11.40
C HIS A 125 -12.22 8.79 12.81
N TYR A 126 -10.95 9.11 13.04
CA TYR A 126 -10.25 8.83 14.29
C TYR A 126 -9.32 9.96 14.69
N SER A 127 -9.25 10.21 15.99
CA SER A 127 -8.20 11.04 16.60
C SER A 127 -6.87 10.28 16.68
N LEU A 128 -5.75 11.00 16.82
CA LEU A 128 -4.43 10.39 17.02
C LEU A 128 -4.39 9.46 18.25
N GLU A 129 -5.10 9.83 19.30
CA GLU A 129 -5.17 9.07 20.56
C GLU A 129 -5.89 7.73 20.38
N GLU A 130 -6.96 7.69 19.56
CA GLU A 130 -7.68 6.46 19.24
C GLU A 130 -6.91 5.53 18.31
N MET A 131 -5.98 6.08 17.54
CA MET A 131 -5.11 5.35 16.60
C MET A 131 -3.91 4.73 17.31
N GLN A 132 -3.29 5.46 18.24
CA GLN A 132 -2.06 5.05 18.89
C GLN A 132 -2.23 3.73 19.67
N GLY A 133 -1.35 2.76 19.41
CA GLY A 133 -1.35 1.46 20.08
C GLY A 133 -2.46 0.51 19.61
N ARG A 134 -3.32 0.91 18.68
CA ARG A 134 -4.44 0.09 18.20
C ARG A 134 -3.96 -1.14 17.42
N ARG A 135 -4.65 -2.27 17.63
CA ARG A 135 -4.45 -3.50 16.85
C ARG A 135 -5.36 -3.47 15.62
N VAL A 136 -4.79 -3.80 14.47
CA VAL A 136 -5.45 -3.70 13.16
C VAL A 136 -5.09 -4.87 12.27
N LEU A 137 -5.83 -5.07 11.18
CA LEU A 137 -5.40 -5.92 10.08
C LEU A 137 -4.71 -5.09 9.00
N VAL A 138 -3.59 -5.60 8.48
CA VAL A 138 -2.76 -4.93 7.48
C VAL A 138 -2.58 -5.81 6.26
N LEU A 139 -2.86 -5.26 5.08
CA LEU A 139 -2.54 -5.89 3.83
C LEU A 139 -1.07 -5.62 3.43
N CYS A 140 -0.26 -6.69 3.48
CA CYS A 140 1.20 -6.61 3.44
C CYS A 140 1.81 -6.89 2.05
N ASN A 141 1.06 -7.45 1.11
CA ASN A 141 1.55 -7.80 -0.23
C ASN A 141 1.05 -6.88 -1.34
N LEU A 142 0.75 -5.61 -1.04
CA LEU A 142 0.54 -4.59 -2.04
C LEU A 142 1.87 -4.05 -2.58
N LYS A 143 1.86 -3.54 -3.80
CA LYS A 143 2.98 -2.70 -4.27
C LYS A 143 2.99 -1.42 -3.45
N PRO A 144 4.16 -0.98 -2.94
CA PRO A 144 4.26 0.30 -2.27
C PRO A 144 3.77 1.44 -3.17
N ARG A 145 3.04 2.39 -2.60
CA ARG A 145 2.53 3.57 -3.31
C ARG A 145 2.96 4.84 -2.62
N ASN A 146 3.24 5.87 -3.40
CA ASN A 146 3.50 7.20 -2.86
C ASN A 146 2.15 7.94 -2.74
N LEU A 147 1.82 8.37 -1.52
CA LEU A 147 0.65 9.16 -1.18
C LEU A 147 1.15 10.53 -0.74
N VAL A 148 1.02 11.53 -1.60
CA VAL A 148 1.47 12.92 -1.35
C VAL A 148 2.94 13.01 -0.88
N GLY A 149 3.82 12.17 -1.44
CA GLY A 149 5.24 12.14 -1.10
C GLY A 149 5.62 11.14 0.00
N PHE A 150 4.64 10.60 0.75
CA PHE A 150 4.87 9.53 1.71
C PHE A 150 4.75 8.15 1.06
N ARG A 151 5.77 7.30 1.22
CA ARG A 151 5.79 5.94 0.63
C ARG A 151 5.10 4.94 1.56
N SER A 152 3.86 4.59 1.25
CA SER A 152 3.08 3.58 2.00
C SER A 152 3.41 2.15 1.54
N HIS A 153 3.68 1.28 2.51
CA HIS A 153 4.08 -0.12 2.37
C HIS A 153 2.98 -1.11 2.82
N GLY A 154 1.72 -0.70 2.72
CA GLY A 154 0.58 -1.54 3.03
C GLY A 154 -0.73 -0.75 3.00
N MET A 155 -1.77 -1.37 3.55
CA MET A 155 -3.09 -0.78 3.70
C MET A 155 -3.71 -1.32 4.99
N VAL A 156 -4.27 -0.44 5.81
CA VAL A 156 -5.01 -0.84 7.01
C VAL A 156 -6.43 -1.18 6.61
N MET A 157 -6.92 -2.36 7.00
CA MET A 157 -8.24 -2.86 6.63
C MET A 157 -9.32 -2.28 7.54
N CYS A 158 -10.32 -1.63 6.94
CA CYS A 158 -11.44 -1.04 7.65
C CYS A 158 -12.76 -1.48 7.03
N THR A 159 -13.80 -1.60 7.84
CA THR A 159 -15.19 -1.67 7.38
C THR A 159 -15.72 -0.28 7.09
N ALA A 160 -16.49 -0.12 6.02
CA ALA A 160 -17.24 1.08 5.71
C ALA A 160 -18.71 0.75 5.40
N VAL A 161 -19.62 1.58 5.91
CA VAL A 161 -21.03 1.60 5.49
C VAL A 161 -21.42 3.02 5.08
N PRO A 162 -22.21 3.19 4.00
CA PRO A 162 -22.74 4.49 3.63
C PRO A 162 -23.77 4.95 4.68
N LEU A 163 -23.76 6.25 4.94
CA LEU A 163 -24.71 6.95 5.81
C LEU A 163 -25.71 7.72 4.95
N ALA A 164 -26.86 8.07 5.55
CA ALA A 164 -27.95 8.78 4.85
C ALA A 164 -27.56 10.17 4.35
N ASP A 165 -26.52 10.79 4.93
CA ASP A 165 -25.99 12.09 4.56
C ASP A 165 -24.93 12.02 3.44
N GLY A 166 -24.73 10.83 2.84
CA GLY A 166 -23.75 10.60 1.79
C GLY A 166 -22.31 10.43 2.29
N LYS A 167 -22.08 10.46 3.61
CA LYS A 167 -20.77 10.10 4.20
C LYS A 167 -20.70 8.60 4.45
N GLU A 168 -19.59 8.16 5.01
CA GLU A 168 -19.40 6.78 5.43
C GLU A 168 -19.03 6.69 6.90
N ARG A 169 -19.56 5.66 7.57
CA ARG A 169 -19.08 5.25 8.88
C ARG A 169 -18.01 4.20 8.68
N VAL A 170 -16.78 4.58 9.00
CA VAL A 170 -15.59 3.73 8.90
C VAL A 170 -15.24 3.17 10.29
N ALA A 171 -14.87 1.90 10.35
CA ALA A 171 -14.32 1.29 11.55
C ALA A 171 -13.22 0.28 11.26
N PHE A 172 -12.25 0.13 12.17
CA PHE A 172 -11.21 -0.89 12.04
C PHE A 172 -11.76 -2.31 12.11
N VAL A 173 -11.21 -3.19 11.27
CA VAL A 173 -11.27 -4.62 11.52
C VAL A 173 -10.22 -4.96 12.58
N THR A 174 -10.70 -5.37 13.74
CA THR A 174 -9.92 -5.57 14.96
C THR A 174 -9.69 -7.07 15.18
N PRO A 175 -8.43 -7.53 15.31
CA PRO A 175 -8.15 -8.91 15.69
C PRO A 175 -8.41 -9.12 17.20
N PRO A 176 -8.61 -10.37 17.66
CA PRO A 176 -8.69 -10.67 19.09
C PRO A 176 -7.45 -10.21 19.85
N THR A 177 -7.62 -9.82 21.12
CA THR A 177 -6.53 -9.29 21.96
C THR A 177 -5.36 -10.25 22.13
N ASP A 178 -5.58 -11.57 22.03
CA ASP A 178 -4.53 -12.58 22.18
C ASP A 178 -3.90 -13.03 20.86
N ALA A 179 -4.35 -12.49 19.71
CA ALA A 179 -3.75 -12.81 18.40
C ALA A 179 -2.29 -12.35 18.37
N LYS A 180 -1.41 -13.05 17.66
CA LYS A 180 0.02 -12.69 17.64
C LYS A 180 0.30 -11.59 16.62
N LEU A 181 1.24 -10.69 16.92
CA LEU A 181 1.69 -9.70 15.93
C LEU A 181 2.36 -10.41 14.75
N GLY A 182 2.06 -9.95 13.54
CA GLY A 182 2.49 -10.57 12.29
C GLY A 182 1.82 -11.88 11.93
N GLU A 183 0.89 -12.36 12.77
CA GLU A 183 0.10 -13.53 12.45
C GLU A 183 -0.71 -13.29 11.18
N ARG A 184 -0.60 -14.22 10.24
CA ARG A 184 -1.39 -14.19 9.01
C ARG A 184 -2.82 -14.62 9.31
N VAL A 185 -3.77 -13.82 8.85
CA VAL A 185 -5.19 -14.16 8.90
C VAL A 185 -5.44 -15.42 8.06
N SER A 186 -6.09 -16.39 8.70
CA SER A 186 -6.45 -17.67 8.11
C SER A 186 -7.94 -17.74 7.80
N PHE A 187 -8.32 -18.63 6.88
CA PHE A 187 -9.69 -18.86 6.48
C PHE A 187 -9.96 -20.36 6.55
N GLU A 188 -10.86 -20.79 7.44
CA GLU A 188 -11.10 -22.20 7.68
C GLU A 188 -11.47 -22.94 6.38
N GLY A 189 -10.79 -24.06 6.14
CA GLY A 189 -10.96 -24.90 4.96
C GLY A 189 -10.33 -24.34 3.66
N LEU A 190 -9.62 -23.21 3.72
CA LEU A 190 -8.95 -22.62 2.56
C LEU A 190 -7.45 -22.51 2.78
N ASP A 191 -6.69 -23.17 1.91
CA ASP A 191 -5.23 -23.07 1.89
C ASP A 191 -4.74 -22.26 0.68
N GLY A 192 -3.56 -21.67 0.82
CA GLY A 192 -2.91 -20.96 -0.28
C GLY A 192 -1.79 -20.04 0.16
N GLU A 193 -0.85 -19.81 -0.75
CA GLU A 193 0.28 -18.92 -0.51
C GLU A 193 -0.05 -17.49 -0.98
N PRO A 194 0.38 -16.45 -0.24
CA PRO A 194 0.19 -15.09 -0.69
C PRO A 194 0.94 -14.84 -2.00
N PHE A 195 0.30 -14.08 -2.88
CA PHE A 195 0.93 -13.64 -4.11
C PHE A 195 1.99 -12.57 -3.85
N SER A 196 2.97 -12.50 -4.75
CA SER A 196 3.89 -11.35 -4.79
C SER A 196 3.12 -10.05 -5.11
N PRO A 197 3.66 -8.88 -4.72
CA PRO A 197 3.04 -7.60 -5.04
C PRO A 197 2.72 -7.38 -6.53
N ALA A 198 3.57 -7.89 -7.42
CA ALA A 198 3.33 -7.82 -8.86
C ALA A 198 2.15 -8.68 -9.31
N GLN A 199 1.95 -9.85 -8.71
CA GLN A 199 0.83 -10.73 -9.01
C GLN A 199 -0.49 -10.17 -8.49
N VAL A 200 -0.52 -9.61 -7.28
CA VAL A 200 -1.71 -8.98 -6.68
C VAL A 200 -2.25 -7.87 -7.59
N GLU A 201 -1.37 -6.97 -8.04
CA GLU A 201 -1.74 -5.87 -8.94
C GLU A 201 -2.15 -6.38 -10.33
N LYS A 202 -1.35 -7.26 -10.94
CA LYS A 202 -1.61 -7.76 -12.31
C LYS A 202 -2.93 -8.52 -12.40
N LYS A 203 -3.27 -9.31 -11.38
CA LYS A 203 -4.50 -10.09 -11.31
C LYS A 203 -5.66 -9.33 -10.66
N LYS A 204 -5.43 -8.09 -10.20
CA LYS A 204 -6.43 -7.24 -9.55
C LYS A 204 -7.17 -7.94 -8.41
N VAL A 205 -6.41 -8.66 -7.57
CA VAL A 205 -6.99 -9.57 -6.55
C VAL A 205 -7.98 -8.82 -5.64
N LEU A 206 -7.64 -7.61 -5.19
CA LEU A 206 -8.56 -6.77 -4.40
C LEU A 206 -9.87 -6.45 -5.12
N ALA A 207 -9.82 -6.15 -6.43
CA ALA A 207 -11.02 -5.86 -7.21
C ALA A 207 -11.87 -7.10 -7.46
N VAL A 208 -11.24 -8.27 -7.58
CA VAL A 208 -11.92 -9.56 -7.71
C VAL A 208 -12.62 -9.94 -6.40
N LEU A 209 -12.00 -9.63 -5.26
CA LEU A 209 -12.62 -9.81 -3.96
C LEU A 209 -13.77 -8.83 -3.74
N GLY A 210 -13.60 -7.57 -4.14
CA GLY A 210 -14.64 -6.54 -4.15
C GLY A 210 -15.45 -6.49 -2.86
N ASP A 211 -16.77 -6.43 -2.99
CA ASP A 211 -17.72 -6.31 -1.88
C ASP A 211 -18.00 -7.65 -1.17
N ASP A 212 -17.36 -8.75 -1.59
CA ASP A 212 -17.50 -10.05 -0.92
C ASP A 212 -16.79 -10.07 0.45
N MET A 213 -15.83 -9.15 0.68
CA MET A 213 -15.23 -8.92 2.00
C MET A 213 -16.10 -7.96 2.79
N LYS A 214 -16.76 -8.46 3.83
CA LYS A 214 -17.69 -7.67 4.64
C LYS A 214 -17.82 -8.19 6.07
N THR A 215 -18.35 -7.37 6.96
CA THR A 215 -18.82 -7.85 8.26
C THR A 215 -20.24 -8.41 8.18
N ASP A 216 -20.57 -9.36 9.04
CA ASP A 216 -21.94 -9.85 9.22
C ASP A 216 -22.73 -9.02 10.25
N ASP A 217 -23.94 -9.49 10.58
CA ASP A 217 -24.84 -8.86 11.57
C ASP A 217 -24.27 -8.82 12.99
N ALA A 218 -23.29 -9.69 13.29
CA ALA A 218 -22.57 -9.72 14.57
C ALA A 218 -21.25 -8.93 14.52
N GLY A 219 -20.92 -8.31 13.38
CA GLY A 219 -19.68 -7.57 13.17
C GLY A 219 -18.47 -8.47 12.88
N VAL A 220 -18.66 -9.76 12.62
CA VAL A 220 -17.57 -10.69 12.30
C VAL A 220 -17.13 -10.47 10.86
N ALA A 221 -15.83 -10.25 10.65
CA ALA A 221 -15.25 -10.07 9.32
C ALA A 221 -15.25 -11.39 8.54
N LYS A 222 -15.81 -11.35 7.33
CA LYS A 222 -15.97 -12.51 6.45
C LYS A 222 -15.62 -12.17 5.00
N TRP A 223 -15.12 -13.17 4.29
CA TRP A 223 -15.13 -13.21 2.84
C TRP A 223 -16.09 -14.33 2.42
N LYS A 224 -17.21 -13.97 1.79
CA LYS A 224 -18.33 -14.89 1.54
C LYS A 224 -18.78 -15.57 2.85
N THR A 225 -18.55 -16.87 2.98
CA THR A 225 -18.88 -17.67 4.16
C THR A 225 -17.69 -17.87 5.10
N HIS A 226 -16.47 -17.50 4.69
CA HIS A 226 -15.25 -17.76 5.44
C HIS A 226 -14.90 -16.60 6.36
N VAL A 227 -14.65 -16.92 7.62
CA VAL A 227 -14.31 -15.94 8.66
C VAL A 227 -12.83 -15.56 8.56
N PHE A 228 -12.53 -14.29 8.81
CA PHE A 228 -11.17 -13.81 9.03
C PHE A 228 -10.70 -14.31 10.40
N GLY A 229 -10.01 -15.45 10.42
CA GLY A 229 -9.59 -16.14 11.64
C GLY A 229 -8.15 -15.88 12.04
N THR A 230 -7.90 -15.90 13.35
CA THR A 230 -6.58 -15.96 13.98
C THR A 230 -6.54 -17.13 14.96
N SER A 231 -5.36 -17.42 15.50
CA SER A 231 -5.11 -18.39 16.56
C SER A 231 -5.88 -18.09 17.85
N ALA A 232 -6.33 -16.85 18.03
CA ALA A 232 -7.11 -16.39 19.17
C ALA A 232 -8.60 -16.15 18.85
N GLY A 233 -9.06 -16.52 17.64
CA GLY A 233 -10.46 -16.39 17.23
C GLY A 233 -10.70 -15.41 16.07
N PRO A 234 -11.96 -15.00 15.86
CA PRO A 234 -12.36 -14.21 14.69
C PRO A 234 -12.03 -12.72 14.83
N CYS A 235 -11.66 -12.10 13.71
CA CYS A 235 -11.56 -10.64 13.62
C CYS A 235 -12.95 -10.01 13.49
N THR A 236 -13.16 -8.87 14.16
CA THR A 236 -14.48 -8.21 14.23
C THR A 236 -14.36 -6.71 14.02
N ALA A 237 -15.47 -6.06 13.67
CA ALA A 237 -15.58 -4.61 13.64
C ALA A 237 -16.93 -4.18 14.26
N PRO A 238 -16.99 -2.98 14.87
CA PRO A 238 -18.24 -2.46 15.44
C PRO A 238 -19.26 -2.02 14.38
N VAL A 239 -18.84 -1.89 13.11
CA VAL A 239 -19.72 -1.64 11.98
C VAL A 239 -20.15 -2.98 11.39
N THR A 240 -21.44 -3.28 11.48
CA THR A 240 -22.06 -4.50 10.93
C THR A 240 -22.46 -4.27 9.48
N ASN A 241 -22.50 -5.34 8.68
CA ASN A 241 -22.85 -5.30 7.25
C ASN A 241 -22.04 -4.30 6.42
N GLY A 242 -20.81 -3.98 6.85
CA GLY A 242 -19.92 -3.05 6.17
C GLY A 242 -18.97 -3.76 5.22
N VAL A 243 -18.68 -3.13 4.08
CA VAL A 243 -17.66 -3.62 3.14
C VAL A 243 -16.28 -3.36 3.74
N ILE A 244 -15.42 -4.37 3.70
CA ILE A 244 -14.04 -4.29 4.19
C ILE A 244 -13.14 -3.85 3.04
N ARG A 245 -12.41 -2.74 3.23
CA ARG A 245 -11.46 -2.18 2.26
C ARG A 245 -10.32 -1.41 2.91
#